data_AF-A0A6A6WWT6-F1
#
_entry.id   AF-A0A6A6WWT6-F1
#
_cell.length_a   1.000
_cell.length_b   1.000
_cell.length_c   1.000
_cell.angle_alpha   90.00
_cell.angle_beta   90.00
_cell.angle_gamma   90.00
#
_symmetry.space_group_name_H-M   'P 1'
#
loop_
_entity.id
_entity.type
_entity.pdbx_description
1 polymer ?
#
loop_
_entity_poly.entity_id
_entity_poly.type
_entity_poly.pdbx_seq_one_letter_code
_entity_poly.pdbx_strand_id
1 'polypeptide(L)'
;MSSFCRGFTNALHPQSLRLPSSIRAAVFAVRPQLVHSRADARFFSPSTFHRAQPTRRAPPPRSARTLHKTDPVLRTLNETRQPILLYQAPFRLWYTLMVYGFASGCTAGGLWIFKFASELPKDLPFFVEPTYWVVSAMVIGSGAYAFTAPAMRCSSLELLPAYVMGGPIRVRIRARVAPMMKEKVIVANIGQVTMSEKTVPMIRELQEAERARRQDVSEGLRGMFILRRGWEIAARLLEQKWTSFFCYFKFAVLRFGVSKIHVNGEKWKIDCSESLLENGQAIDRFISVDEDV
;
A
#
# COMPACT_ATOMS: atom_id res chain seq x y z
N MET A 1 50.64 -32.78 44.79
CA MET A 1 50.66 -32.46 43.35
C MET A 1 49.23 -32.23 42.90
N SER A 2 49.04 -31.14 42.18
CA SER A 2 47.81 -30.37 41.98
C SER A 2 46.86 -30.94 40.92
N SER A 3 45.61 -31.18 41.29
CA SER A 3 44.47 -31.27 40.37
C SER A 3 43.89 -29.86 40.14
N PHE A 4 44.02 -29.34 38.93
CA PHE A 4 43.41 -28.06 38.54
C PHE A 4 41.91 -28.24 38.30
N CYS A 5 41.11 -27.50 39.07
CA CYS A 5 39.66 -27.39 38.92
C CYS A 5 39.27 -26.63 37.65
N ARG A 6 38.28 -27.18 36.94
CA ARG A 6 37.60 -26.54 35.82
C ARG A 6 36.85 -25.29 36.31
N GLY A 7 37.05 -24.20 35.57
CA GLY A 7 36.63 -22.86 35.94
C GLY A 7 35.11 -22.65 36.02
N PHE A 8 34.76 -21.77 36.95
CA PHE A 8 33.50 -21.06 37.07
C PHE A 8 33.21 -20.25 35.80
N THR A 9 32.27 -20.71 34.98
CA THR A 9 31.63 -19.90 33.93
C THR A 9 30.13 -20.07 34.03
N ASN A 10 29.47 -19.54 35.07
CA ASN A 10 28.00 -19.46 35.13
C ASN A 10 27.45 -18.56 36.24
N ALA A 11 28.00 -17.35 36.44
CA ALA A 11 27.45 -16.45 37.47
C ALA A 11 27.33 -14.97 37.08
N LEU A 12 27.64 -14.57 35.84
CA LEU A 12 27.42 -13.19 35.37
C LEU A 12 26.91 -13.20 33.93
N HIS A 13 25.62 -13.46 33.78
CA HIS A 13 24.85 -13.08 32.59
C HIS A 13 24.15 -11.76 32.93
N PRO A 14 24.73 -10.58 32.63
CA PRO A 14 24.03 -9.33 32.86
C PRO A 14 22.98 -9.16 31.76
N GLN A 15 21.72 -9.07 32.21
CA GLN A 15 20.62 -8.30 31.62
C GLN A 15 20.93 -7.69 30.25
N SER A 16 20.68 -8.47 29.19
CA SER A 16 20.75 -7.98 27.83
C SER A 16 19.63 -6.98 27.59
N LEU A 17 20.04 -5.76 27.30
CA LEU A 17 19.29 -4.60 26.82
C LEU A 17 17.93 -4.96 26.22
N ARG A 18 16.86 -4.51 26.89
CA ARG A 18 15.48 -4.53 26.37
C ARG A 18 15.33 -3.46 25.29
N LEU A 19 15.92 -3.69 24.13
CA LEU A 19 15.71 -2.88 22.94
C LEU A 19 14.45 -3.37 22.20
N PRO A 20 13.68 -2.46 21.57
CA PRO A 20 12.57 -2.79 20.67
C PRO A 20 12.99 -3.79 19.58
N SER A 21 12.05 -4.63 19.14
CA SER A 21 12.29 -5.74 18.20
C SER A 21 12.95 -5.30 16.89
N SER A 22 12.68 -4.09 16.42
CA SER A 22 13.27 -3.49 15.22
C SER A 22 14.78 -3.23 15.34
N ILE A 23 15.25 -2.77 16.51
CA ILE A 23 16.67 -2.53 16.78
C ILE A 23 17.40 -3.86 17.01
N ARG A 24 16.72 -4.84 17.63
CA ARG A 24 17.28 -6.18 17.84
C ARG A 24 17.52 -6.91 16.51
N ALA A 25 16.64 -6.73 15.52
CA ALA A 25 16.86 -7.25 14.17
C ALA A 25 18.05 -6.55 13.48
N ALA A 26 18.22 -5.24 13.62
CA ALA A 26 19.31 -4.51 12.98
C ALA A 26 20.70 -4.82 13.59
N VAL A 27 20.79 -5.00 14.91
CA VAL A 27 22.07 -5.21 15.61
C VAL A 27 22.56 -6.66 15.53
N PHE A 28 21.65 -7.64 15.45
CA PHE A 28 22.01 -9.07 15.44
C PHE A 28 21.89 -9.75 14.07
N ALA A 29 21.41 -9.07 13.03
CA ALA A 29 21.33 -9.63 11.68
C ALA A 29 22.61 -9.41 10.86
N VAL A 30 23.79 -9.80 11.35
CA VAL A 30 24.95 -10.01 10.46
C VAL A 30 25.87 -11.13 10.99
N ARG A 31 25.67 -12.34 10.46
CA ARG A 31 26.76 -13.29 10.17
C ARG A 31 26.31 -14.20 9.03
N PRO A 32 26.71 -13.94 7.77
CA PRO A 32 26.62 -14.96 6.74
C PRO A 32 27.64 -16.05 7.08
N GLN A 33 27.17 -17.21 7.52
CA GLN A 33 27.98 -18.42 7.52
C GLN A 33 28.14 -18.86 6.05
N LEU A 34 29.26 -18.45 5.46
CA LEU A 34 29.77 -18.99 4.20
C LEU A 34 30.09 -20.47 4.41
N VAL A 35 29.23 -21.35 3.90
CA VAL A 35 29.57 -22.76 3.73
C VAL A 35 30.48 -22.87 2.51
N HIS A 36 31.77 -23.04 2.78
CA HIS A 36 32.78 -23.50 1.84
C HIS A 36 32.64 -25.02 1.65
N SER A 37 32.49 -25.47 0.40
CA SER A 37 32.84 -26.83 -0.02
C SER A 37 33.08 -26.90 -1.53
N ARG A 38 34.37 -26.82 -1.89
CA ARG A 38 35.07 -27.51 -2.99
C ARG A 38 34.54 -27.36 -4.44
N ALA A 39 35.34 -26.69 -5.27
CA ALA A 39 35.91 -27.30 -6.47
C ALA A 39 37.16 -26.53 -6.91
N ASP A 40 38.31 -27.21 -6.83
CA ASP A 40 39.55 -26.88 -7.53
C ASP A 40 39.32 -26.98 -9.05
N ALA A 41 39.63 -25.92 -9.78
CA ALA A 41 40.26 -25.99 -11.11
C ALA A 41 40.71 -24.59 -11.53
N ARG A 42 42.02 -24.40 -11.55
CA ARG A 42 42.68 -23.23 -12.13
C ARG A 42 42.58 -23.32 -13.65
N PHE A 43 42.02 -22.31 -14.31
CA PHE A 43 42.40 -21.98 -15.69
C PHE A 43 42.36 -20.46 -15.88
N PHE A 44 43.54 -19.92 -16.19
CA PHE A 44 43.73 -18.60 -16.77
C PHE A 44 43.35 -18.64 -18.25
N SER A 45 42.52 -17.69 -18.71
CA SER A 45 42.72 -17.00 -20.00
C SER A 45 41.72 -15.84 -20.15
N PRO A 46 42.16 -14.64 -20.59
CA PRO A 46 41.27 -13.52 -20.88
C PRO A 46 40.79 -13.59 -22.34
N SER A 47 39.48 -13.57 -22.56
CA SER A 47 38.93 -13.28 -23.88
C SER A 47 37.63 -12.49 -23.75
N THR A 48 37.72 -11.23 -24.14
CA THR A 48 36.61 -10.37 -24.57
C THR A 48 35.79 -11.09 -25.64
N PHE A 49 34.60 -11.57 -25.28
CA PHE A 49 33.56 -11.88 -26.26
C PHE A 49 32.18 -11.48 -25.72
N HIS A 50 31.54 -10.60 -26.48
CA HIS A 50 30.15 -10.22 -26.34
C HIS A 50 29.25 -11.45 -26.23
N ARG A 51 28.75 -11.70 -25.02
CA ARG A 51 27.72 -12.71 -24.80
C ARG A 51 26.38 -12.09 -25.18
N ALA A 52 25.91 -12.41 -26.39
CA ALA A 52 24.51 -12.23 -26.75
C ALA A 52 23.65 -12.93 -25.67
N GLN A 53 22.85 -12.15 -24.96
CA GLN A 53 21.84 -12.71 -24.07
C GLN A 53 20.89 -13.57 -24.93
N PRO A 54 20.60 -14.82 -24.54
CA PRO A 54 19.55 -15.56 -25.20
C PRO A 54 18.26 -14.77 -25.01
N THR A 55 17.65 -14.39 -26.12
CA THR A 55 16.32 -13.80 -26.19
C THR A 55 15.39 -14.77 -25.48
N ARG A 56 15.11 -14.50 -24.21
CA ARG A 56 14.18 -15.28 -23.41
C ARG A 56 12.83 -15.06 -24.07
N ARG A 57 12.40 -16.03 -24.88
CA ARG A 57 11.05 -16.08 -25.44
C ARG A 57 10.10 -15.71 -24.31
N ALA A 58 9.45 -14.56 -24.44
CA ALA A 58 8.32 -14.23 -23.59
C ALA A 58 7.40 -15.47 -23.60
N PRO A 59 6.99 -15.99 -22.44
CA PRO A 59 5.99 -17.04 -22.43
C PRO A 59 4.80 -16.56 -23.26
N PRO A 60 4.24 -17.38 -24.17
CA PRO A 60 3.08 -16.96 -24.94
C PRO A 60 2.01 -16.48 -23.96
N PRO A 61 1.28 -15.39 -24.28
CA PRO A 61 0.23 -14.89 -23.42
C PRO A 61 -0.69 -16.06 -23.10
N ARG A 62 -0.83 -16.37 -21.80
CA ARG A 62 -1.69 -17.46 -21.32
C ARG A 62 -3.01 -17.34 -22.05
N SER A 63 -3.29 -18.30 -22.93
CA SER A 63 -4.47 -18.29 -23.78
C SER A 63 -5.70 -18.10 -22.90
N ALA A 64 -6.41 -16.97 -23.09
CA ALA A 64 -7.63 -16.63 -22.36
C ALA A 64 -8.70 -17.76 -22.41
N ARG A 65 -8.57 -18.68 -23.38
CA ARG A 65 -9.46 -19.84 -23.55
C ARG A 65 -9.35 -20.90 -22.45
N THR A 66 -8.17 -21.10 -21.83
CA THR A 66 -8.04 -22.08 -20.73
C THR A 66 -8.54 -21.52 -19.40
N LEU A 67 -8.47 -20.20 -19.19
CA LEU A 67 -8.98 -19.57 -17.97
C LEU A 67 -10.51 -19.66 -17.85
N HIS A 68 -11.22 -19.59 -18.99
CA HIS A 68 -12.68 -19.68 -19.06
C HIS A 68 -13.27 -20.99 -18.54
N LYS A 69 -12.52 -22.09 -18.58
CA LYS A 69 -13.05 -23.42 -18.22
C LYS A 69 -12.83 -23.80 -16.76
N THR A 70 -11.91 -23.12 -16.06
CA THR A 70 -11.52 -23.45 -14.69
C THR A 70 -11.95 -22.42 -13.65
N ASP A 71 -12.20 -21.16 -14.03
CA ASP A 71 -12.55 -20.13 -13.06
C ASP A 71 -14.04 -20.21 -12.67
N PRO A 72 -14.37 -20.35 -11.36
CA PRO A 72 -15.75 -20.41 -10.90
C PRO A 72 -16.54 -19.15 -11.25
N VAL A 73 -15.92 -17.97 -11.22
CA VAL A 73 -16.61 -16.69 -11.49
C VAL A 73 -17.03 -16.62 -12.96
N LEU A 74 -16.17 -17.06 -13.88
CA LEU A 74 -16.49 -17.09 -15.31
C LEU A 74 -17.53 -18.13 -15.67
N ARG A 75 -17.50 -19.27 -14.96
CA ARG A 75 -18.52 -20.30 -15.09
C ARG A 75 -19.89 -19.75 -14.69
N THR A 76 -20.00 -19.13 -13.52
CA THR A 76 -21.23 -18.48 -13.07
C THR A 76 -21.66 -17.37 -14.03
N LEU A 77 -20.73 -16.57 -14.57
CA LEU A 77 -21.05 -15.52 -15.54
C LEU A 77 -21.72 -16.09 -16.80
N ASN A 78 -21.18 -17.21 -17.29
CA ASN A 78 -21.68 -17.87 -18.50
C ASN A 78 -23.00 -18.61 -18.27
N GLU A 79 -23.17 -19.22 -17.09
CA GLU A 79 -24.38 -19.94 -16.69
C GLU A 79 -25.54 -18.96 -16.40
N THR A 80 -25.31 -17.94 -15.58
CA THR A 80 -26.35 -17.02 -15.12
C THR A 80 -26.67 -15.93 -16.17
N ARG A 81 -25.73 -15.62 -17.08
CA ARG A 81 -25.85 -14.52 -18.07
C ARG A 81 -26.20 -13.16 -17.43
N GLN A 82 -25.86 -13.00 -16.15
CA GLN A 82 -26.04 -11.78 -15.39
C GLN A 82 -24.68 -11.13 -15.13
N PRO A 83 -24.61 -9.79 -15.06
CA PRO A 83 -23.37 -9.12 -14.73
C PRO A 83 -22.89 -9.50 -13.33
N ILE A 84 -21.61 -9.82 -13.18
CA ILE A 84 -21.01 -10.15 -11.88
C ILE A 84 -20.26 -8.94 -11.35
N LEU A 85 -20.60 -8.51 -10.13
CA LEU A 85 -19.91 -7.44 -9.43
C LEU A 85 -18.57 -7.93 -8.88
N LEU A 86 -17.47 -7.38 -9.38
CA LEU A 86 -16.12 -7.63 -8.87
C LEU A 86 -15.75 -6.67 -7.75
N TYR A 87 -16.20 -5.43 -7.85
CA TYR A 87 -15.89 -4.36 -6.90
C TYR A 87 -17.03 -3.36 -6.82
N GLN A 88 -17.30 -2.89 -5.60
CA GLN A 88 -18.18 -1.76 -5.35
C GLN A 88 -17.56 -0.83 -4.32
N ALA A 89 -17.41 0.44 -4.69
CA ALA A 89 -16.87 1.44 -3.78
C ALA A 89 -17.88 1.76 -2.65
N PRO A 90 -17.42 1.88 -1.40
CA PRO A 90 -18.28 2.34 -0.31
C PRO A 90 -18.63 3.82 -0.50
N PHE A 91 -19.90 4.17 -0.26
CA PHE A 91 -20.33 5.56 -0.29
C PHE A 91 -19.90 6.27 1.01
N ARG A 92 -18.77 7.00 0.96
CA ARG A 92 -18.22 7.73 2.11
C ARG A 92 -18.31 9.25 1.91
N LEU A 93 -19.52 9.79 2.02
CA LEU A 93 -19.77 11.24 1.91
C LEU A 93 -18.98 12.02 2.97
N TRP A 94 -18.96 11.53 4.21
CA TRP A 94 -18.25 12.20 5.29
C TRP A 94 -16.74 12.28 5.08
N TYR A 95 -16.14 11.18 4.64
CA TYR A 95 -14.72 11.19 4.27
C TYR A 95 -14.45 12.24 3.20
N THR A 96 -15.30 12.31 2.17
CA THR A 96 -15.14 13.27 1.07
C THR A 96 -15.24 14.71 1.57
N LEU A 97 -16.24 15.00 2.40
CA LEU A 97 -16.42 16.34 2.99
C LEU A 97 -15.24 16.73 3.88
N MET A 98 -14.74 15.81 4.71
CA MET A 98 -13.58 16.05 5.58
C MET A 98 -12.31 16.32 4.77
N VAL A 99 -12.05 15.54 3.72
CA VAL A 99 -10.87 15.75 2.86
C VAL A 99 -10.94 17.08 2.12
N TYR A 100 -12.10 17.46 1.57
CA TYR A 100 -12.26 18.76 0.95
C TYR A 100 -12.21 19.92 1.95
N GLY A 101 -12.79 19.76 3.14
CA GLY A 101 -12.70 20.74 4.21
C GLY A 101 -11.25 20.96 4.64
N PHE A 102 -10.48 19.88 4.82
CA PHE A 102 -9.06 19.95 5.13
C PHE A 102 -8.26 20.60 4.00
N ALA A 103 -8.47 20.21 2.75
CA ALA A 103 -7.78 20.77 1.58
C ALA A 103 -8.04 22.28 1.42
N SER A 104 -9.30 22.70 1.56
CA SER A 104 -9.70 24.11 1.56
C SER A 104 -9.10 24.87 2.75
N GLY A 105 -9.10 24.27 3.94
CA GLY A 105 -8.51 24.85 5.14
C GLY A 105 -7.00 25.08 5.00
N CYS A 106 -6.26 24.09 4.49
CA CYS A 106 -4.84 24.25 4.17
C CYS A 106 -4.63 25.36 3.14
N THR A 107 -5.39 25.36 2.06
CA THR A 107 -5.21 26.36 1.00
C THR A 107 -5.50 27.78 1.51
N ALA A 108 -6.59 27.97 2.24
CA ALA A 108 -6.94 29.26 2.84
C ALA A 108 -5.91 29.71 3.89
N GLY A 109 -5.47 28.80 4.76
CA GLY A 109 -4.43 29.08 5.75
C GLY A 109 -3.09 29.43 5.09
N GLY A 110 -2.71 28.72 4.04
CA GLY A 110 -1.50 29.02 3.27
C GLY A 110 -1.57 30.39 2.58
N LEU A 111 -2.71 30.75 1.97
CA LEU A 111 -2.94 32.08 1.41
C LEU A 111 -2.95 33.18 2.48
N TRP A 112 -3.48 32.89 3.66
CA TRP A 112 -3.43 33.80 4.80
C TRP A 112 -1.99 34.06 5.26
N ILE A 113 -1.18 33.01 5.39
CA ILE A 113 0.25 33.10 5.72
C ILE A 113 0.98 33.90 4.62
N PHE A 114 0.64 33.68 3.35
CA PHE A 114 1.21 34.42 2.22
C PHE A 114 0.95 35.92 2.35
N LYS A 115 -0.31 36.30 2.63
CA LYS A 115 -0.68 37.69 2.86
C LYS A 115 0.08 38.27 4.05
N PHE A 116 0.09 37.54 5.18
CA PHE A 116 0.78 37.98 6.38
C PHE A 116 2.27 38.20 6.14
N ALA A 117 2.92 37.38 5.31
CA ALA A 117 4.33 37.53 4.94
C ALA A 117 4.67 38.93 4.41
N SER A 118 3.73 39.58 3.70
CA SER A 118 3.90 40.94 3.15
C SER A 118 3.67 42.06 4.16
N GLU A 119 3.04 41.76 5.31
CA GLU A 119 2.71 42.72 6.37
C GLU A 119 3.73 42.68 7.52
N LEU A 120 4.82 41.91 7.38
CA LEU A 120 5.85 41.80 8.41
C LEU A 120 6.58 43.13 8.64
N PRO A 121 6.92 43.47 9.90
CA PRO A 121 7.75 44.63 10.19
C PRO A 121 9.15 44.47 9.60
N LYS A 122 9.73 45.59 9.12
CA LYS A 122 11.03 45.62 8.44
C LYS A 122 12.23 45.36 9.35
N ASP A 123 12.03 45.39 10.67
CA ASP A 123 13.08 45.19 11.67
C ASP A 123 13.39 43.70 11.94
N LEU A 124 12.75 42.79 11.20
CA LEU A 124 12.97 41.36 11.33
C LEU A 124 14.24 40.91 10.59
N PRO A 125 14.88 39.81 11.05
CA PRO A 125 15.98 39.19 10.33
C PRO A 125 15.58 38.82 8.89
N PHE A 126 16.51 38.97 7.95
CA PHE A 126 16.28 38.78 6.51
C PHE A 126 15.72 37.40 6.12
N PHE A 127 15.90 36.37 6.95
CA PHE A 127 15.43 35.01 6.67
C PHE A 127 13.96 34.80 7.04
N VAL A 128 13.37 35.69 7.86
CA VAL A 128 12.02 35.48 8.39
C VAL A 128 11.01 35.56 7.26
N GLU A 129 11.02 36.62 6.46
CA GLU A 129 10.09 36.79 5.34
C GLU A 129 10.17 35.61 4.34
N PRO A 130 11.33 35.23 3.77
CA PRO A 130 11.43 34.06 2.90
C PRO A 130 10.89 32.76 3.52
N THR A 131 11.05 32.59 4.84
CA THR A 131 10.53 31.41 5.55
C THR A 131 9.00 31.36 5.49
N TYR A 132 8.31 32.49 5.70
CA TYR A 132 6.85 32.55 5.59
C TYR A 132 6.36 32.22 4.17
N TRP A 133 7.08 32.67 3.14
CA TRP A 133 6.73 32.37 1.74
C TRP A 133 6.87 30.87 1.44
N VAL A 134 7.97 30.25 1.90
CA VAL A 134 8.20 28.80 1.73
C VAL A 134 7.15 27.99 2.48
N VAL A 135 6.87 28.34 3.73
CA VAL A 135 5.85 27.66 4.55
C VAL A 135 4.48 27.80 3.90
N SER A 136 4.11 29.00 3.45
CA SER A 136 2.86 29.23 2.71
C SER A 136 2.76 28.34 1.47
N ALA A 137 3.79 28.31 0.63
CA ALA A 137 3.82 27.48 -0.58
C ALA A 137 3.68 25.98 -0.25
N MET A 138 4.34 25.49 0.79
CA MET A 138 4.22 24.09 1.25
C MET A 138 2.80 23.77 1.73
N VAL A 139 2.16 24.67 2.48
CA VAL A 139 0.80 24.48 3.00
C VAL A 139 -0.23 24.51 1.85
N ILE A 140 -0.09 25.44 0.89
CA ILE A 140 -0.92 25.49 -0.32
C ILE A 140 -0.72 24.21 -1.16
N GLY A 141 0.52 23.79 -1.37
CA GLY A 141 0.85 22.56 -2.10
C GLY A 141 0.25 21.31 -1.45
N SER A 142 0.24 21.26 -0.12
CA SER A 142 -0.39 20.18 0.65
C SER A 142 -1.91 20.17 0.47
N GLY A 143 -2.55 21.34 0.47
CA GLY A 143 -3.98 21.49 0.15
C GLY A 143 -4.31 21.04 -1.27
N ALA A 144 -3.54 21.50 -2.26
CA ALA A 144 -3.66 21.09 -3.66
C ALA A 144 -3.50 19.57 -3.83
N TYR A 145 -2.53 18.97 -3.14
CA TYR A 145 -2.35 17.51 -3.13
C TYR A 145 -3.56 16.79 -2.53
N ALA A 146 -4.10 17.27 -1.40
CA ALA A 146 -5.28 16.70 -0.76
C ALA A 146 -6.53 16.75 -1.66
N PHE A 147 -6.73 17.82 -2.45
CA PHE A 147 -7.84 17.92 -3.41
C PHE A 147 -7.83 16.80 -4.46
N THR A 148 -6.66 16.24 -4.80
CA THR A 148 -6.56 15.16 -5.79
C THR A 148 -6.89 13.77 -5.21
N ALA A 149 -7.03 13.62 -3.89
CA ALA A 149 -7.29 12.32 -3.25
C ALA A 149 -8.66 11.70 -3.62
N PRO A 150 -9.79 12.44 -3.57
CA PRO A 150 -11.11 11.90 -3.93
C PRO A 150 -11.39 11.85 -5.43
N ALA A 151 -10.55 12.46 -6.28
CA ALA A 151 -10.74 12.51 -7.72
C ALA A 151 -10.43 11.17 -8.43
N MET A 152 -11.06 10.95 -9.58
CA MET A 152 -10.87 9.81 -10.48
C MET A 152 -11.10 8.44 -9.81
N ARG A 153 -12.19 8.28 -9.06
CA ARG A 153 -12.51 7.03 -8.34
C ARG A 153 -13.44 6.14 -9.15
N CYS A 154 -13.14 4.86 -9.17
CA CYS A 154 -14.02 3.80 -9.65
C CYS A 154 -15.14 3.59 -8.61
N SER A 155 -16.38 3.55 -9.05
CA SER A 155 -17.57 3.31 -8.23
C SER A 155 -18.02 1.86 -8.28
N SER A 156 -18.02 1.23 -9.46
CA SER A 156 -18.21 -0.22 -9.57
C SER A 156 -17.42 -0.82 -10.73
N LEU A 157 -17.04 -2.09 -10.55
CA LEU A 157 -16.42 -2.93 -11.56
C LEU A 157 -17.30 -4.16 -11.73
N GLU A 158 -17.88 -4.32 -12.91
CA GLU A 158 -18.77 -5.44 -13.24
C GLU A 158 -18.21 -6.20 -14.45
N LEU A 159 -18.22 -7.54 -14.41
CA LEU A 159 -18.02 -8.38 -15.60
C LEU A 159 -19.34 -8.54 -16.33
N LEU A 160 -19.34 -8.31 -17.64
CA LEU A 160 -20.48 -8.51 -18.51
C LEU A 160 -20.32 -9.81 -19.29
N PRO A 161 -21.39 -10.62 -19.40
CA PRO A 161 -21.38 -11.80 -20.23
C PRO A 161 -21.25 -11.41 -21.71
N ALA A 162 -20.69 -12.32 -22.51
CA ALA A 162 -20.75 -12.20 -23.95
C ALA A 162 -22.19 -12.42 -24.43
N TYR A 163 -22.83 -11.38 -24.96
CA TYR A 163 -24.20 -11.44 -25.48
C TYR A 163 -24.34 -12.38 -26.68
N VAL A 164 -23.26 -12.53 -27.47
CA VAL A 164 -23.17 -13.50 -28.57
C VAL A 164 -22.35 -14.69 -28.09
N MET A 165 -22.81 -15.92 -28.33
CA MET A 165 -22.06 -17.13 -27.96
C MET A 165 -20.64 -17.07 -28.52
N GLY A 166 -19.64 -17.08 -27.63
CA GLY A 166 -18.22 -16.99 -27.98
C GLY A 166 -17.66 -15.57 -28.12
N GLY A 167 -18.43 -14.52 -27.86
CA GLY A 167 -17.92 -13.15 -27.83
C GLY A 167 -16.92 -12.89 -26.69
N PRO A 168 -16.10 -11.83 -26.78
CA PRO A 168 -15.17 -11.47 -25.72
C PRO A 168 -15.92 -11.00 -24.46
N ILE A 169 -15.43 -11.40 -23.29
CA ILE A 169 -15.91 -10.89 -22.00
C ILE A 169 -15.58 -9.41 -21.91
N ARG A 170 -16.57 -8.62 -21.51
CA ARG A 170 -16.44 -7.16 -21.35
C ARG A 170 -16.47 -6.81 -19.87
N VAL A 171 -15.76 -5.75 -19.52
CA VAL A 171 -15.76 -5.15 -18.19
C VAL A 171 -16.53 -3.85 -18.28
N ARG A 172 -17.53 -3.68 -17.42
CA ARG A 172 -18.22 -2.41 -17.22
C ARG A 172 -17.62 -1.74 -15.99
N ILE A 173 -16.98 -0.61 -16.23
CA ILE A 173 -16.41 0.25 -15.20
C ILE A 173 -17.35 1.44 -15.07
N ARG A 174 -17.84 1.66 -13.86
CA ARG A 174 -18.52 2.92 -13.55
C ARG A 174 -17.59 3.76 -12.70
N ALA A 175 -17.29 4.96 -13.15
CA ALA A 175 -16.29 5.81 -12.49
C ALA A 175 -16.73 7.27 -12.44
N ARG A 176 -16.22 8.01 -11.46
CA ARG A 176 -16.50 9.43 -11.24
C ARG A 176 -15.20 10.23 -11.26
N VAL A 177 -15.17 11.28 -12.07
CA VAL A 177 -14.03 12.21 -12.13
C VAL A 177 -13.91 12.99 -10.82
N ALA A 178 -15.05 13.44 -10.28
CA ALA A 178 -15.14 14.06 -8.97
C ALA A 178 -16.37 13.53 -8.22
N PRO A 179 -16.41 13.57 -6.87
CA PRO A 179 -17.49 12.98 -6.08
C PRO A 179 -18.90 13.50 -6.40
N MET A 180 -19.01 14.77 -6.81
CA MET A 180 -20.28 15.42 -7.16
C MET A 180 -20.61 15.34 -8.66
N MET A 181 -19.69 14.82 -9.49
CA MET A 181 -19.91 14.67 -10.93
C MET A 181 -20.72 13.41 -11.21
N LYS A 182 -21.45 13.44 -12.34
CA LYS A 182 -22.17 12.26 -12.84
C LYS A 182 -21.21 11.12 -13.14
N GLU A 183 -21.69 9.91 -12.94
CA GLU A 183 -20.94 8.68 -13.16
C GLU A 183 -20.79 8.40 -14.66
N LYS A 184 -19.56 8.18 -15.11
CA LYS A 184 -19.20 7.78 -16.47
C LYS A 184 -19.18 6.26 -16.52
N VAL A 185 -19.94 5.67 -17.45
CA VAL A 185 -19.94 4.23 -17.69
C VAL A 185 -19.02 3.93 -18.87
N ILE A 186 -17.98 3.15 -18.61
CA ILE A 186 -16.98 2.74 -19.59
C ILE A 186 -17.13 1.23 -19.77
N VAL A 187 -17.30 0.78 -21.00
CA VAL A 187 -17.35 -0.65 -21.34
C VAL A 187 -16.14 -0.96 -22.19
N ALA A 188 -15.27 -1.83 -21.69
CA ALA A 188 -14.03 -2.23 -22.36
C ALA A 188 -13.92 -3.75 -22.41
N ASN A 189 -13.11 -4.29 -23.34
CA ASN A 189 -12.79 -5.70 -23.33
C ASN A 189 -11.81 -6.02 -22.19
N ILE A 190 -11.88 -7.21 -21.61
CA ILE A 190 -11.05 -7.57 -20.45
C ILE A 190 -9.55 -7.41 -20.69
N GLY A 191 -9.08 -7.68 -21.93
CA GLY A 191 -7.67 -7.53 -22.30
C GLY A 191 -7.21 -6.09 -22.58
N GLN A 192 -8.11 -5.11 -22.59
CA GLN A 192 -7.78 -3.67 -22.71
C GLN A 192 -7.70 -2.99 -21.34
N VAL A 193 -8.06 -3.71 -20.28
CA VAL A 193 -8.03 -3.21 -18.91
C VAL A 193 -6.74 -3.70 -18.28
N THR A 194 -5.86 -2.79 -17.91
CA THR A 194 -4.64 -3.10 -17.16
C THR A 194 -4.69 -2.46 -15.78
N MET A 195 -3.90 -2.98 -14.85
CA MET A 195 -3.83 -2.48 -13.48
C MET A 195 -2.38 -2.17 -13.09
N SER A 196 -2.15 -1.10 -12.33
CA SER A 196 -0.80 -0.72 -11.89
C SER A 196 -0.17 -1.75 -10.97
N GLU A 197 -0.97 -2.34 -10.08
CA GLU A 197 -0.49 -3.22 -9.03
C GLU A 197 -1.59 -4.18 -8.60
N LYS A 198 -1.19 -5.40 -8.23
CA LYS A 198 -2.09 -6.43 -7.70
C LYS A 198 -2.77 -5.98 -6.41
N THR A 199 -4.05 -6.29 -6.29
CA THR A 199 -4.88 -5.90 -5.15
C THR A 199 -4.62 -6.76 -3.92
N VAL A 200 -4.35 -8.07 -4.09
CA VAL A 200 -4.15 -9.01 -2.99
C VAL A 200 -3.02 -8.62 -2.01
N PRO A 201 -1.78 -8.28 -2.44
CA PRO A 201 -0.73 -7.89 -1.50
C PRO A 201 -1.13 -6.65 -0.70
N MET A 202 -1.75 -5.67 -1.35
CA MET A 202 -2.19 -4.44 -0.71
C MET A 202 -3.29 -4.69 0.34
N ILE A 203 -4.23 -5.59 0.03
CA ILE A 203 -5.29 -6.01 0.98
C ILE A 203 -4.68 -6.71 2.19
N ARG A 204 -3.68 -7.57 1.99
CA ARG A 204 -2.99 -8.24 3.10
C ARG A 204 -2.32 -7.24 4.04
N GLU A 205 -1.63 -6.25 3.50
CA GLU A 205 -1.03 -5.18 4.31
C GLU A 205 -2.08 -4.35 5.06
N LEU A 206 -3.23 -4.05 4.43
CA LEU A 206 -4.33 -3.37 5.10
C LEU A 206 -4.93 -4.21 6.23
N GLN A 207 -5.10 -5.51 6.01
CA GLN A 207 -5.61 -6.45 7.02
C GLN A 207 -4.62 -6.62 8.19
N GLU A 208 -3.32 -6.66 7.92
CA GLU A 208 -2.28 -6.71 8.95
C GLU A 208 -2.25 -5.43 9.79
N ALA A 209 -2.37 -4.27 9.15
CA ALA A 209 -2.47 -2.99 9.84
C ALA A 209 -3.73 -2.91 10.72
N GLU A 210 -4.87 -3.41 10.23
CA GLU A 210 -6.11 -3.46 11.01
C GLU A 210 -6.02 -4.46 12.17
N ARG A 211 -5.37 -5.61 11.97
CA ARG A 211 -5.10 -6.58 13.04
C ARG A 211 -4.23 -5.97 14.14
N ALA A 212 -3.16 -5.25 13.78
CA ALA A 212 -2.30 -4.58 14.75
C ALA A 212 -3.04 -3.52 15.59
N ARG A 213 -4.05 -2.86 14.98
CA ARG A 213 -4.89 -1.87 15.67
C ARG A 213 -5.93 -2.49 16.60
N ARG A 214 -6.44 -3.67 16.27
CA ARG A 214 -7.44 -4.38 17.07
C ARG A 214 -6.85 -5.28 18.15
N GLN A 215 -5.52 -5.37 18.23
CA GLN A 215 -4.85 -6.16 19.26
C GLN A 215 -5.23 -5.62 20.65
N ASP A 216 -5.66 -6.52 21.53
CA ASP A 216 -6.06 -6.16 22.89
C ASP A 216 -4.82 -5.83 23.72
N VAL A 217 -4.73 -4.58 24.14
CA VAL A 217 -3.60 -4.07 24.94
C VAL A 217 -3.52 -4.75 26.31
N SER A 218 -4.64 -5.28 26.80
CA SER A 218 -4.75 -5.94 28.09
C SER A 218 -4.32 -7.42 28.08
N GLU A 219 -4.08 -7.97 26.89
CA GLU A 219 -3.72 -9.37 26.70
C GLU A 219 -2.37 -9.69 27.39
N GLY A 220 -2.36 -10.76 28.18
CA GLY A 220 -1.19 -11.21 28.94
C GLY A 220 -0.89 -10.43 30.23
N LEU A 221 -1.72 -9.46 30.65
CA LEU A 221 -1.49 -8.68 31.89
C LEU A 221 -2.22 -9.19 33.15
N ARG A 222 -2.94 -10.32 33.08
CA ARG A 222 -3.84 -10.78 34.17
C ARG A 222 -3.14 -11.13 35.49
N GLY A 223 -1.82 -11.34 35.51
CA GLY A 223 -1.06 -11.70 36.72
C GLY A 223 -0.18 -10.60 37.31
N MET A 224 -0.22 -9.36 36.78
CA MET A 224 0.66 -8.28 37.26
C MET A 224 0.03 -7.43 38.37
N PHE A 225 0.88 -6.94 39.26
CA PHE A 225 0.52 -5.97 40.30
C PHE A 225 -0.17 -4.74 39.69
N ILE A 226 -1.22 -4.23 40.34
CA ILE A 226 -2.17 -3.26 39.77
C ILE A 226 -1.48 -2.00 39.24
N LEU A 227 -0.54 -1.41 39.99
CA LEU A 227 0.22 -0.23 39.54
C LEU A 227 1.05 -0.51 38.29
N ARG A 228 1.78 -1.64 38.30
CA ARG A 228 2.63 -2.05 37.17
C ARG A 228 1.78 -2.39 35.93
N ARG A 229 0.62 -2.99 36.14
CA ARG A 229 -0.37 -3.26 35.09
C ARG A 229 -0.90 -1.97 34.48
N GLY A 230 -1.24 -0.97 35.30
CA GLY A 230 -1.69 0.34 34.80
C GLY A 230 -0.64 1.04 33.94
N TRP A 231 0.61 1.07 34.40
CA TRP A 231 1.72 1.66 33.65
C TRP A 231 1.99 0.94 32.32
N GLU A 232 2.02 -0.38 32.33
CA GLU A 232 2.24 -1.20 31.12
C GLU A 232 1.09 -1.02 30.11
N ILE A 233 -0.16 -0.95 30.57
CA ILE A 233 -1.31 -0.64 29.70
C ILE A 233 -1.17 0.75 29.09
N ALA A 234 -0.80 1.76 29.88
CA ALA A 234 -0.61 3.11 29.37
C ALA A 234 0.52 3.19 28.33
N ALA A 235 1.66 2.53 28.59
CA ALA A 235 2.78 2.46 27.66
C ALA A 235 2.37 1.79 26.34
N ARG A 236 1.68 0.65 26.40
CA ARG A 236 1.19 -0.07 25.22
C ARG A 236 0.10 0.70 24.47
N LEU A 237 -0.78 1.42 25.18
CA LEU A 237 -1.75 2.31 24.54
C LEU A 237 -1.05 3.43 23.79
N LEU A 238 -0.04 4.07 24.40
CA LEU A 238 0.74 5.11 23.74
C LEU A 238 1.45 4.56 22.50
N GLU A 239 2.11 3.41 22.61
CA GLU A 239 2.77 2.73 21.50
C GLU A 239 1.79 2.36 20.39
N GLN A 240 0.62 1.82 20.73
CA GLN A 240 -0.41 1.47 19.77
C GLN A 240 -0.98 2.71 19.07
N LYS A 241 -1.23 3.81 19.79
CA LYS A 241 -1.73 5.06 19.21
C LYS A 241 -0.67 5.72 18.32
N TRP A 242 0.58 5.73 18.75
CA TRP A 242 1.70 6.24 17.96
C TRP A 242 1.88 5.45 16.67
N THR A 243 1.94 4.12 16.77
CA THR A 243 2.05 3.23 15.60
C THR A 243 0.84 3.40 14.67
N SER A 244 -0.36 3.48 15.23
CA SER A 244 -1.59 3.72 14.45
C SER A 244 -1.50 5.04 13.69
N PHE A 245 -1.05 6.12 14.34
CA PHE A 245 -0.87 7.42 13.72
C PHE A 245 0.08 7.35 12.53
N PHE A 246 1.26 6.73 12.69
CA PHE A 246 2.22 6.58 11.58
C PHE A 246 1.68 5.72 10.45
N CYS A 247 0.95 4.64 10.75
CA CYS A 247 0.29 3.84 9.72
C CYS A 247 -0.78 4.65 8.98
N TYR A 248 -1.62 5.42 9.69
CA TYR A 248 -2.60 6.30 9.05
C TYR A 248 -1.94 7.39 8.21
N PHE A 249 -0.87 8.01 8.71
CA PHE A 249 -0.11 9.01 8.00
C PHE A 249 0.51 8.42 6.73
N LYS A 250 1.18 7.27 6.83
CA LYS A 250 1.73 6.52 5.70
C LYS A 250 0.65 6.24 4.66
N PHE A 251 -0.50 5.71 5.08
CA PHE A 251 -1.59 5.35 4.17
C PHE A 251 -2.23 6.58 3.51
N ALA A 252 -2.40 7.67 4.26
CA ALA A 252 -2.95 8.92 3.73
C ALA A 252 -1.99 9.59 2.74
N VAL A 253 -0.71 9.68 3.07
CA VAL A 253 0.31 10.36 2.25
C VAL A 253 0.67 9.55 1.01
N LEU A 254 1.00 8.27 1.19
CA LEU A 254 1.38 7.38 0.08
C LEU A 254 0.17 6.89 -0.73
N ARG A 255 -1.05 7.18 -0.28
CA ARG A 255 -2.30 6.64 -0.87
C ARG A 255 -2.30 5.13 -0.94
N PHE A 256 -1.71 4.51 0.07
CA PHE A 256 -1.68 3.08 0.21
C PHE A 256 -3.12 2.54 0.33
N GLY A 257 -3.42 1.43 -0.34
CA GLY A 257 -4.78 0.93 -0.46
C GLY A 257 -5.51 1.36 -1.73
N VAL A 258 -4.88 2.12 -2.62
CA VAL A 258 -5.48 2.54 -3.90
C VAL A 258 -4.71 1.96 -5.09
N SER A 259 -5.35 1.05 -5.84
CA SER A 259 -4.79 0.53 -7.10
C SER A 259 -5.35 1.30 -8.29
N LYS A 260 -4.57 1.49 -9.36
CA LYS A 260 -5.00 2.24 -10.55
C LYS A 260 -5.31 1.28 -11.69
N ILE A 261 -6.52 1.35 -12.22
CA ILE A 261 -6.89 0.72 -13.49
C ILE A 261 -6.58 1.70 -14.62
N HIS A 262 -5.98 1.21 -15.70
CA HIS A 262 -5.84 1.93 -16.95
C HIS A 262 -6.81 1.34 -17.97
N VAL A 263 -7.66 2.21 -18.53
CA VAL A 263 -8.60 1.86 -19.61
C VAL A 263 -8.64 2.99 -20.61
N ASN A 264 -8.39 2.68 -21.89
CA ASN A 264 -8.42 3.66 -22.99
C ASN A 264 -7.55 4.91 -22.72
N GLY A 265 -6.40 4.74 -22.06
CA GLY A 265 -5.50 5.84 -21.68
C GLY A 265 -5.93 6.63 -20.44
N GLU A 266 -7.09 6.37 -19.84
CA GLU A 266 -7.54 7.00 -18.60
C GLU A 266 -7.17 6.16 -17.37
N LYS A 267 -6.75 6.82 -16.28
CA LYS A 267 -6.40 6.17 -15.00
C LYS A 267 -7.51 6.33 -13.98
N TRP A 268 -8.01 5.22 -13.46
CA TRP A 268 -9.10 5.17 -12.48
C TRP A 268 -8.65 4.48 -11.20
N LYS A 269 -8.96 5.07 -10.04
CA LYS A 269 -8.56 4.57 -8.73
C LYS A 269 -9.58 3.58 -8.18
N ILE A 270 -9.16 2.37 -7.85
CA ILE A 270 -9.89 1.39 -7.04
C ILE A 270 -9.42 1.52 -5.59
N ASP A 271 -10.35 1.64 -4.66
CA ASP A 271 -10.07 1.47 -3.23
C ASP A 271 -10.11 -0.02 -2.88
N CYS A 272 -9.02 -0.57 -2.35
CA CYS A 272 -8.94 -1.99 -1.98
C CYS A 272 -9.27 -2.25 -0.50
N SER A 273 -9.73 -1.25 0.25
CA SER A 273 -10.07 -1.43 1.66
C SER A 273 -11.29 -2.33 1.88
N GLU A 274 -12.32 -2.24 1.03
CA GLU A 274 -13.61 -2.90 1.25
C GLU A 274 -14.27 -3.35 -0.07
N SER A 275 -15.16 -4.35 0.02
CA SER A 275 -16.11 -4.75 -1.03
C SER A 275 -15.47 -5.22 -2.35
N LEU A 276 -14.39 -6.00 -2.24
CA LEU A 276 -13.77 -6.73 -3.34
C LEU A 276 -14.20 -8.20 -3.32
N LEU A 277 -14.60 -8.72 -4.48
CA LEU A 277 -14.93 -10.13 -4.63
C LEU A 277 -13.69 -11.00 -4.33
N GLU A 278 -13.88 -12.04 -3.50
CA GLU A 278 -12.80 -12.95 -3.06
C GLU A 278 -11.58 -12.22 -2.49
N ASN A 279 -11.76 -11.09 -1.78
CA ASN A 279 -10.67 -10.27 -1.25
C ASN A 279 -9.66 -9.86 -2.34
N GLY A 280 -10.15 -9.47 -3.52
CA GLY A 280 -9.33 -8.98 -4.64
C GLY A 280 -8.74 -10.07 -5.52
N GLN A 281 -8.82 -11.35 -5.13
CA GLN A 281 -8.27 -12.44 -5.94
C GLN A 281 -8.93 -12.53 -7.32
N ALA A 282 -10.24 -12.32 -7.39
CA ALA A 282 -10.96 -12.33 -8.67
C ALA A 282 -10.44 -11.24 -9.63
N ILE A 283 -10.20 -10.02 -9.13
CA ILE A 283 -9.68 -8.92 -9.96
C ILE A 283 -8.27 -9.24 -10.45
N ASP A 284 -7.40 -9.72 -9.57
CA ASP A 284 -6.01 -10.08 -9.89
C ASP A 284 -5.91 -11.24 -10.90
N ARG A 285 -6.94 -12.10 -11.00
CA ARG A 285 -7.02 -13.17 -12.01
C ARG A 285 -7.43 -12.65 -13.39
N PHE A 286 -8.30 -11.63 -13.45
CA PHE A 286 -8.91 -11.16 -14.69
C PHE A 286 -8.19 -9.98 -15.33
N ILE A 287 -7.62 -9.09 -14.52
CA ILE A 287 -6.98 -7.87 -15.00
C ILE A 287 -5.47 -8.08 -14.94
N SER A 288 -4.80 -7.96 -16.08
CA SER A 288 -3.35 -8.06 -16.15
C SER A 288 -2.69 -6.84 -15.51
N VAL A 289 -1.53 -7.07 -14.90
CA VAL A 289 -0.68 -5.99 -14.41
C VAL A 289 0.02 -5.36 -15.61
N ASP A 290 0.05 -4.03 -15.64
CA ASP A 290 0.80 -3.28 -16.64
C ASP A 290 2.30 -3.45 -16.34
N GLU A 291 3.06 -4.06 -17.26
CA GLU A 291 4.51 -4.30 -17.07
C GLU A 291 5.36 -3.08 -17.43
N ASP A 292 4.75 -2.03 -18.00
CA ASP A 292 5.42 -0.83 -18.51
C ASP A 292 5.51 0.32 -17.47
N VAL A 293 5.29 0.03 -16.17
CA VAL A 293 5.32 1.02 -15.07
C VAL A 293 6.42 0.71 -14.06
#